data_AF-V9G3V0-F1
#
_entry.id   AF-V9G3V0-F1
#
_cell.length_a   1.000
_cell.length_b   1.000
_cell.length_c   1.000
_cell.angle_alpha   90.00
_cell.angle_beta   90.00
_cell.angle_gamma   90.00
#
_symmetry.space_group_name_H-M   'P 1'
#
loop_
_entity.id
_entity.type
_entity.pdbx_description
1 polymer ?
#
loop_
_entity_poly.entity_id
_entity_poly.type
_entity_poly.pdbx_seq_one_letter_code
_entity_poly.pdbx_strand_id
1 'polypeptide(L)'
;MFKSKSNMKDFHQLSSGWNIVFNLIAGIFSFLCVFPFLFVMIISFTDEGALARNGYQIWPEQWSLEAYKYVFQTGDALLRSYGVTIFVTVVGTLLSLFIISLYAYAISRKSFRYRNFFAFFAFFTMLFNGGLVLPISWQLSY
;
A
#
# COMPACT_ATOMS: atom_id res chain seq x y z
N MET A 1 50.11 1.62 36.25
CA MET A 1 49.42 0.31 36.29
C MET A 1 47.96 0.60 36.60
N PHE A 2 47.02 0.37 35.67
CA PHE A 2 45.62 -0.04 35.92
C PHE A 2 44.89 -0.07 34.56
N LYS A 3 44.76 -1.28 34.06
CA LYS A 3 44.03 -1.68 32.86
C LYS A 3 42.61 -2.03 33.31
N SER A 4 41.59 -1.38 32.78
CA SER A 4 40.23 -1.93 32.84
C SER A 4 39.43 -1.49 31.63
N LYS A 5 39.44 -2.34 30.60
CA LYS A 5 38.47 -2.35 29.51
C LYS A 5 37.16 -2.86 30.11
N SER A 6 36.23 -1.97 30.44
CA SER A 6 34.85 -2.38 30.76
C SER A 6 34.15 -2.75 29.44
N ASN A 7 34.30 -4.01 29.02
CA ASN A 7 33.40 -4.63 28.04
C ASN A 7 32.07 -4.91 28.73
N MET A 8 31.25 -3.88 28.90
CA MET A 8 29.85 -4.07 29.18
C MET A 8 29.21 -4.49 27.85
N LYS A 9 29.07 -5.80 27.64
CA LYS A 9 28.26 -6.32 26.54
C LYS A 9 26.81 -6.02 26.91
N ASP A 10 26.16 -5.12 26.19
CA ASP A 10 24.75 -4.80 26.45
C ASP A 10 23.91 -6.08 26.30
N PHE A 11 23.04 -6.37 27.27
CA PHE A 11 22.11 -7.50 27.22
C PHE A 11 21.09 -7.41 26.06
N HIS A 12 21.07 -6.29 25.33
CA HIS A 12 20.32 -6.08 24.09
C HIS A 12 21.09 -6.46 22.81
N GLN A 13 22.36 -6.87 22.92
CA GLN A 13 23.11 -7.40 21.80
C GLN A 13 22.65 -8.84 21.55
N LEU A 14 21.60 -8.99 20.74
CA LEU A 14 21.33 -10.22 19.99
C LEU A 14 22.68 -10.72 19.45
N SER A 15 23.03 -11.97 19.78
CA SER A 15 24.30 -12.59 19.38
C SER A 15 24.61 -12.26 17.92
N SER A 16 25.86 -11.99 17.57
CA SER A 16 26.25 -11.64 16.19
C SER A 16 25.71 -12.62 15.15
N GLY A 17 25.53 -13.90 15.53
CA GLY A 17 24.86 -14.91 14.70
C GLY A 17 23.36 -14.65 14.47
N TRP A 18 22.60 -14.27 15.50
CA TRP A 18 21.18 -13.93 15.38
C TRP A 18 20.96 -12.67 14.54
N ASN A 19 21.84 -11.68 14.64
CA ASN A 19 21.76 -10.48 13.79
C ASN A 19 21.97 -10.82 12.31
N ILE A 20 22.85 -11.77 11.98
CA ILE A 20 23.05 -12.22 10.60
C ILE A 20 21.80 -12.96 10.10
N VAL A 21 21.18 -13.80 10.92
CA VAL A 21 19.94 -14.51 10.57
C VAL A 21 18.80 -13.52 10.31
N PHE A 22 18.57 -12.54 11.19
CA PHE A 22 17.53 -11.54 10.98
C PHE A 22 17.79 -10.67 9.74
N ASN A 23 19.04 -10.27 9.48
CA ASN A 23 19.38 -9.53 8.27
C ASN A 23 19.19 -10.38 7.00
N LEU A 24 19.54 -11.67 7.01
CA LEU A 24 19.29 -12.56 5.88
C LEU A 24 17.80 -12.72 5.59
N ILE A 25 16.99 -12.94 6.63
CA ILE A 25 15.54 -13.05 6.48
C ILE A 25 14.96 -11.73 5.94
N ALA A 26 15.34 -10.59 6.52
CA ALA A 26 14.91 -9.28 6.05
C ALA A 26 15.33 -9.01 4.59
N GLY A 27 16.55 -9.42 4.22
CA GLY A 27 17.05 -9.33 2.84
C GLY A 27 16.24 -10.17 1.86
N ILE A 28 15.90 -11.41 2.21
CA ILE A 28 15.06 -12.29 1.39
C ILE A 28 13.65 -11.70 1.24
N PHE A 29 13.04 -11.22 2.33
CA PHE A 29 11.73 -10.57 2.28
C PHE A 29 11.74 -9.32 1.41
N SER A 30 12.76 -8.47 1.56
CA SER A 30 12.93 -7.30 0.70
C SER A 30 13.05 -7.69 -0.78
N PHE A 31 13.79 -8.76 -1.08
CA PHE A 31 13.92 -9.25 -2.45
C PHE A 31 12.58 -9.73 -3.01
N LEU A 32 11.81 -10.51 -2.23
CA LEU A 32 10.48 -10.98 -2.63
C LEU A 32 9.49 -9.83 -2.89
N CYS A 33 9.59 -8.73 -2.15
CA CYS A 33 8.77 -7.54 -2.39
C CYS A 33 9.19 -6.78 -3.65
N VAL A 34 10.48 -6.71 -3.97
CA VAL A 34 11.00 -5.99 -5.14
C VAL A 34 10.88 -6.81 -6.43
N PHE A 35 10.96 -8.14 -6.34
CA PHE A 35 10.86 -9.06 -7.47
C PHE A 35 9.64 -8.82 -8.39
N PRO A 36 8.38 -8.67 -7.89
CA PRO A 36 7.25 -8.40 -8.77
C PRO A 36 7.37 -7.07 -9.51
N PHE A 37 8.00 -6.05 -8.93
CA PHE A 37 8.23 -4.77 -9.63
C PHE A 37 9.23 -4.93 -10.78
N LEU A 38 10.33 -5.66 -10.56
CA LEU A 38 11.30 -5.97 -11.61
C LEU A 38 10.64 -6.78 -12.73
N PHE A 39 9.78 -7.74 -12.38
CA PHE A 39 9.03 -8.54 -13.33
C PHE A 39 8.08 -7.71 -14.19
N VAL A 40 7.34 -6.77 -13.57
CA VAL A 40 6.48 -5.83 -14.31
C VAL A 40 7.30 -4.94 -15.26
N MET A 41 8.49 -4.49 -14.85
CA MET A 41 9.36 -3.72 -15.75
C MET A 41 9.79 -4.54 -16.96
N ILE A 42 10.19 -5.81 -16.78
CA ILE A 42 10.56 -6.70 -17.88
C ILE A 42 9.39 -6.90 -18.86
N ILE A 43 8.19 -7.13 -18.34
CA ILE A 43 6.98 -7.29 -19.17
C ILE A 43 6.67 -6.02 -19.94
N SER A 44 6.86 -4.84 -19.34
CA SER A 44 6.57 -3.56 -20.01
C SER A 44 7.44 -3.29 -21.25
N PHE A 45 8.59 -3.97 -21.37
CA PHE A 45 9.49 -3.90 -22.53
C PHE A 45 9.36 -5.10 -23.49
N THR A 46 8.53 -6.09 -23.17
CA THR A 46 8.34 -7.28 -24.00
C THR A 46 7.21 -7.05 -25.00
N ASP A 47 7.36 -7.57 -26.22
CA ASP A 47 6.31 -7.51 -27.25
C ASP A 47 5.05 -8.28 -26.85
N GLU A 48 3.86 -7.69 -27.03
CA GLU A 48 2.57 -8.32 -26.71
C GLU A 48 2.34 -9.62 -27.52
N GLY A 49 2.80 -9.64 -28.77
CA GLY A 49 2.68 -10.78 -29.67
C GLY A 49 3.63 -11.93 -29.32
N ALA A 50 4.77 -11.65 -28.70
CA ALA A 50 5.66 -12.65 -28.11
C ALA A 50 5.14 -13.13 -26.75
N LEU A 51 4.57 -12.24 -25.94
CA LEU A 51 3.95 -12.56 -24.65
C LEU A 51 2.78 -13.54 -24.82
N ALA A 52 1.94 -13.32 -25.82
CA ALA A 52 0.78 -14.17 -26.12
C ALA A 52 1.16 -15.55 -26.68
N ARG A 53 2.33 -15.71 -27.31
CA ARG A 53 2.78 -16.97 -27.91
C ARG A 53 3.67 -17.80 -27.00
N ASN A 54 4.61 -17.16 -26.30
CA ASN A 54 5.67 -17.84 -25.53
C ASN A 54 5.46 -17.73 -24.01
N GLY A 55 4.44 -16.98 -23.56
CA GLY A 55 4.11 -16.80 -22.14
C GLY A 55 5.02 -15.80 -21.43
N TYR A 56 4.84 -15.66 -20.11
CA TYR A 56 5.63 -14.74 -19.30
C TYR A 56 7.01 -15.31 -19.00
N GLN A 57 8.05 -14.72 -19.59
CA GLN A 57 9.45 -15.10 -19.36
C GLN A 57 10.20 -14.01 -18.59
N ILE A 58 11.16 -14.42 -17.75
CA ILE A 58 12.01 -13.50 -16.96
C ILE A 58 13.01 -12.75 -17.85
N TRP A 59 13.32 -13.28 -19.04
CA TRP A 59 14.17 -12.61 -20.02
C TRP A 59 13.37 -12.39 -21.30
N PRO A 60 13.26 -11.14 -21.81
CA PRO A 60 12.53 -10.86 -23.04
C PRO A 60 13.32 -11.38 -24.26
N GLU A 61 12.71 -12.24 -25.07
CA GLU A 61 13.28 -12.66 -26.36
C GLU A 61 13.23 -11.53 -27.40
N GLN A 62 12.17 -10.71 -27.36
CA GLN A 62 11.97 -9.58 -28.26
C GLN A 62 11.63 -8.32 -27.46
N TRP A 63 12.46 -7.30 -27.65
CA TRP A 63 12.27 -5.98 -27.06
C TRP A 63 11.34 -5.16 -27.96
N SER A 64 10.23 -4.67 -27.40
CA SER A 64 9.27 -3.83 -28.12
C SER A 64 8.85 -2.63 -27.28
N LEU A 65 8.80 -1.46 -27.93
CA LEU A 65 8.33 -0.20 -27.35
C LEU A 65 6.88 0.12 -27.79
N GLU A 66 6.19 -0.85 -28.39
CA GLU A 66 4.85 -0.67 -28.94
C GLU A 66 3.80 -0.38 -27.86
N ALA A 67 3.89 -1.06 -26.71
CA ALA A 67 3.04 -0.81 -25.55
C ALA A 67 3.12 0.66 -25.08
N TYR A 68 4.31 1.26 -25.07
CA TYR A 68 4.48 2.67 -24.75
C TYR A 68 3.87 3.58 -25.82
N LYS A 69 4.02 3.25 -27.11
CA LYS A 69 3.38 4.01 -28.20
C LYS A 69 1.86 3.97 -28.09
N TYR A 70 1.28 2.82 -27.74
CA TYR A 70 -0.16 2.68 -27.51
C TYR A 70 -0.66 3.54 -26.34
N VAL A 71 0.11 3.59 -25.24
CA VAL A 71 -0.14 4.48 -24.09
C VAL A 71 -0.11 5.96 -24.51
N PHE A 72 0.84 6.37 -25.35
CA PHE A 72 0.89 7.75 -25.85
C PHE A 72 -0.25 8.07 -26.83
N GLN A 73 -0.69 7.12 -27.66
CA GLN A 73 -1.83 7.30 -28.57
C GLN A 73 -3.16 7.42 -27.82
N THR A 74 -3.32 6.68 -26.72
CA THR A 74 -4.49 6.77 -25.81
C THR A 74 -4.27 7.82 -24.70
N GLY A 75 -3.30 8.70 -24.88
CA GLY A 75 -2.77 9.60 -23.86
C GLY A 75 -3.83 10.52 -23.23
N ASP A 76 -4.79 11.03 -24.00
CA ASP A 76 -5.82 11.94 -23.48
C ASP A 76 -6.71 11.29 -22.41
N ALA A 77 -7.15 10.06 -22.65
CA ALA A 77 -7.98 9.32 -21.68
C ALA A 77 -7.18 8.95 -20.43
N LEU A 78 -5.90 8.58 -20.60
CA LEU A 78 -5.01 8.28 -19.49
C LEU A 78 -4.72 9.53 -18.66
N LEU A 79 -4.35 10.64 -19.27
CA LEU A 79 -4.08 11.91 -18.59
C LEU A 79 -5.30 12.39 -17.80
N ARG A 80 -6.50 12.32 -18.38
CA ARG A 80 -7.73 12.65 -17.68
C ARG A 80 -7.98 11.73 -16.48
N SER A 81 -7.77 10.43 -16.65
CA SER A 81 -7.97 9.44 -15.58
C SER A 81 -6.98 9.65 -14.43
N TYR A 82 -5.69 9.83 -14.73
CA TYR A 82 -4.67 10.18 -13.74
C TYR A 82 -4.97 11.51 -13.05
N GLY A 83 -5.45 12.51 -13.78
CA GLY A 83 -5.88 13.79 -13.21
C GLY A 83 -7.02 13.63 -12.20
N VAL A 84 -8.04 12.83 -12.51
CA VAL A 84 -9.14 12.53 -11.59
C VAL A 84 -8.66 11.75 -10.37
N THR A 85 -7.78 10.75 -10.56
CA THR A 85 -7.20 9.98 -9.44
C THR A 85 -6.41 10.88 -8.49
N ILE A 86 -5.50 11.70 -9.02
CA ILE A 86 -4.70 12.63 -8.20
C ILE A 86 -5.62 13.61 -7.49
N PHE A 87 -6.59 14.18 -8.19
CA PHE A 87 -7.56 15.11 -7.61
C PHE A 87 -8.35 14.47 -6.46
N VAL A 88 -8.94 13.28 -6.69
CA VAL A 88 -9.76 12.62 -5.67
C VAL A 88 -8.93 12.15 -4.48
N THR A 89 -7.69 11.71 -4.69
CA THR A 89 -6.78 11.34 -3.60
C THR A 89 -6.38 12.57 -2.79
N VAL A 90 -5.93 13.65 -3.42
CA VAL A 90 -5.47 14.85 -2.70
C VAL A 90 -6.62 15.52 -1.96
N VAL A 91 -7.71 15.83 -2.67
CA VAL A 91 -8.87 16.50 -2.07
C VAL A 91 -9.55 15.59 -1.05
N GLY A 92 -9.71 14.30 -1.38
CA GLY A 92 -10.30 13.31 -0.49
C GLY A 92 -9.50 13.13 0.81
N THR A 93 -8.17 13.01 0.72
CA THR A 93 -7.31 12.89 1.92
C THR A 93 -7.34 14.17 2.75
N LEU A 94 -7.22 15.35 2.14
CA LEU A 94 -7.27 16.63 2.86
C LEU A 94 -8.59 16.82 3.60
N LEU A 95 -9.72 16.61 2.92
CA LEU A 95 -11.05 16.74 3.51
C LEU A 95 -11.27 15.69 4.60
N SER A 96 -10.90 14.43 4.36
CA SER A 96 -11.05 13.35 5.34
C SER A 96 -10.23 13.64 6.59
N LEU A 97 -8.97 14.04 6.43
CA LEU A 97 -8.09 14.37 7.54
C LEU A 97 -8.58 15.60 8.32
N PHE A 98 -9.08 16.62 7.63
CA PHE A 98 -9.67 17.80 8.26
C PHE A 98 -10.89 17.44 9.13
N ILE A 99 -11.84 16.68 8.59
CA ILE A 99 -13.05 16.29 9.32
C ILE A 99 -12.72 15.36 10.49
N ILE A 100 -11.89 14.34 10.26
CA ILE A 100 -11.51 13.36 11.29
C ILE A 100 -10.73 14.04 12.41
N SER A 101 -9.81 14.95 12.09
CA SER A 101 -9.02 15.67 13.10
C SER A 101 -9.89 16.60 13.95
N LEU A 102 -10.83 17.34 13.36
CA LEU A 102 -11.79 18.17 14.09
C LEU A 102 -12.67 17.33 15.03
N TYR A 103 -13.19 16.21 14.53
CA TYR A 103 -14.00 15.28 15.31
C TYR A 103 -13.21 14.68 16.48
N ALA A 104 -12.00 14.17 16.20
CA ALA A 104 -11.11 13.61 17.21
C ALA A 104 -10.70 14.66 18.25
N TYR A 105 -10.46 15.91 17.84
CA TYR A 105 -10.11 17.01 18.74
C TYR A 105 -11.23 17.32 19.73
N ALA A 106 -12.48 17.39 19.25
CA ALA A 106 -13.64 17.65 20.11
C ALA A 106 -13.80 16.57 21.19
N ILE A 107 -13.59 15.29 20.84
CA ILE A 107 -13.72 14.15 21.76
C ILE A 107 -12.52 14.01 22.70
N SER A 108 -11.32 14.38 22.25
CA SER A 108 -10.08 14.30 23.06
C SER A 108 -10.12 15.21 24.29
N ARG A 109 -10.91 16.30 24.26
CA ARG A 109 -11.07 17.19 25.42
C ARG A 109 -11.81 16.50 26.57
N LYS A 110 -11.12 16.34 27.70
CA LYS A 110 -11.66 15.70 28.92
C LYS A 110 -12.88 16.42 29.53
N SER A 111 -13.10 17.69 29.24
CA SER A 111 -14.26 18.45 29.73
C SER A 111 -15.55 18.20 28.93
N PHE A 112 -15.49 17.45 27.82
CA PHE A 112 -16.66 17.16 27.01
C PHE A 112 -17.51 16.05 27.65
N ARG A 113 -18.69 16.43 28.17
CA ARG A 113 -19.58 15.55 28.95
C ARG A 113 -20.02 14.28 28.20
N TYR A 114 -20.20 14.36 26.89
CA TYR A 114 -20.70 13.24 26.06
C TYR A 114 -19.60 12.49 25.29
N ARG A 115 -18.31 12.67 25.63
CA ARG A 115 -17.19 12.06 24.89
C ARG A 115 -17.29 10.55 24.73
N ASN A 116 -17.77 9.85 25.75
CA ASN A 116 -17.86 8.38 25.73
C ASN A 116 -18.94 7.89 24.78
N PHE A 117 -20.04 8.65 24.63
CA PHE A 117 -21.11 8.32 23.69
C PHE A 117 -20.63 8.45 22.24
N PHE A 118 -20.01 9.58 21.88
CA PHE A 118 -19.49 9.80 20.53
C PHE A 118 -18.31 8.88 20.17
N ALA A 119 -17.44 8.57 21.14
CA ALA A 119 -16.39 7.58 20.94
C ALA A 119 -16.99 6.19 20.68
N PHE A 120 -17.94 5.75 21.51
CA PHE A 120 -18.64 4.47 21.31
C PHE A 120 -19.35 4.41 19.96
N PHE A 121 -20.02 5.49 19.54
CA PHE A 121 -20.68 5.56 18.23
C PHE A 121 -19.69 5.40 17.07
N ALA A 122 -18.54 6.08 17.11
CA ALA A 122 -17.50 5.94 16.08
C ALA A 122 -16.97 4.49 16.02
N PHE A 123 -16.66 3.89 17.17
CA PHE A 123 -16.25 2.48 17.24
C PHE A 123 -17.34 1.53 16.74
N PHE A 124 -18.61 1.81 17.07
CA PHE A 124 -19.74 1.03 16.58
C PHE A 124 -19.80 1.06 15.04
N THR A 125 -19.67 2.23 14.40
CA THR A 125 -19.66 2.31 12.92
C THR A 125 -18.45 1.63 12.26
N MET A 126 -17.30 1.54 12.96
CA MET A 126 -16.15 0.79 12.46
C MET A 126 -16.37 -0.73 12.52
N LEU A 127 -17.06 -1.21 13.56
CA LEU A 127 -17.39 -2.64 13.74
C LEU A 127 -18.59 -3.07 12.90
N PHE A 128 -19.59 -2.20 12.77
CA PHE A 128 -20.81 -2.40 12.01
C PHE A 128 -20.77 -1.50 10.77
N ASN A 129 -20.07 -1.95 9.74
CA ASN A 129 -20.11 -1.32 8.43
C ASN A 129 -21.42 -1.72 7.73
N GLY A 130 -22.13 -0.77 7.09
CA GLY A 130 -23.42 -1.01 6.43
C GLY A 130 -23.39 -2.03 5.27
N GLY A 131 -22.21 -2.54 4.92
CA GLY A 131 -22.02 -3.52 3.84
C GLY A 131 -22.38 -2.95 2.47
N LEU A 132 -22.04 -3.67 1.41
CA LEU A 132 -22.59 -3.41 0.07
C LEU A 132 -24.01 -3.98 -0.04
N VAL A 133 -24.88 -3.67 0.93
CA VAL A 133 -26.30 -4.06 0.86
C VAL A 133 -27.04 -3.01 0.03
N LEU A 134 -26.79 -3.04 -1.28
CA LEU A 134 -27.82 -2.70 -2.25
C LEU A 134 -28.54 -4.01 -2.61
N PRO A 135 -29.86 -3.99 -2.80
CA PRO A 135 -30.72 -5.11 -2.48
C PRO A 135 -30.75 -6.12 -3.65
N ILE A 136 -29.77 -7.01 -3.73
CA ILE A 136 -29.81 -8.14 -4.69
C ILE A 136 -30.99 -9.08 -4.40
N SER A 137 -31.61 -9.00 -3.21
CA SER A 137 -32.87 -9.68 -2.89
C SER A 137 -34.10 -9.10 -3.60
N TRP A 138 -34.03 -7.93 -4.23
CA TRP A 138 -35.13 -7.34 -5.01
C TRP A 138 -34.97 -7.47 -6.53
N GLN A 139 -33.80 -7.93 -7.01
CA GLN A 139 -33.54 -8.18 -8.43
C GLN A 139 -33.70 -9.64 -8.86
N LEU A 140 -33.97 -10.55 -7.91
CA LEU A 140 -34.32 -11.96 -8.18
C LEU A 140 -35.84 -12.24 -8.09
N SER A 141 -36.68 -11.20 -8.03
CA SER A 141 -38.14 -11.34 -7.93
C SER A 141 -38.91 -10.85 -9.17
N TYR A 142 -38.24 -10.59 -10.29
CA TYR A 142 -38.85 -10.42 -11.61
C TYR A 142 -37.94 -11.00 -12.70
#